data_AF-A0A7J4GWT1-F1
#
_entry.id   AF-A0A7J4GWT1-F1
#
_cell.length_a   1.000
_cell.length_b   1.000
_cell.length_c   1.000
_cell.angle_alpha   90.00
_cell.angle_beta   90.00
_cell.angle_gamma   90.00
#
_symmetry.space_group_name_H-M   'P 1'
#
loop_
_entity.id
_entity.type
_entity.pdbx_description
1 polymer ?
#
loop_
_entity_poly.entity_id
_entity_poly.type
_entity_poly.pdbx_seq_one_letter_code
_entity_poly.pdbx_strand_id
1 'polypeptide(L)' 'MMVLVECLECDAEIWDNADKCHECGTPNPSVSDRKLIEDMDKSAGKIFLLFLGFLLAIIIIAVLAFG' A
#
# COMPACT_ATOMS: atom_id res chain seq x y z
N MET A 1 -5.94 -13.34 12.89
CA MET A 1 -4.93 -13.98 13.75
C MET A 1 -4.07 -12.84 14.28
N MET A 2 -4.04 -12.63 15.59
CA MET A 2 -3.14 -11.64 16.18
C MET A 2 -1.77 -12.30 16.35
N VAL A 3 -0.72 -11.63 15.91
CA VAL A 3 0.66 -12.12 16.04
C VAL A 3 1.38 -11.19 17.01
N LEU A 4 2.08 -11.75 18.00
CA LEU A 4 3.00 -10.95 18.82
C LEU A 4 4.32 -10.84 18.07
N VAL A 5 4.82 -9.62 17.95
CA VAL A 5 6.13 -9.28 17.39
C VAL A 5 6.97 -8.62 18.47
N GLU A 6 8.28 -8.76 18.42
CA GLU A 6 9.19 -8.13 19.38
C GLU A 6 9.47 -6.68 18.98
N CYS A 7 9.47 -5.77 19.95
CA CYS A 7 9.84 -4.39 19.73
C CYS A 7 11.37 -4.26 19.57
N LEU A 8 11.82 -3.74 18.43
CA LEU A 8 13.25 -3.63 18.10
C LEU A 8 14.07 -2.74 19.06
N GLU A 9 13.42 -1.85 19.82
CA GLU A 9 14.09 -0.88 20.69
C GLU A 9 14.16 -1.32 22.17
N CYS A 10 13.17 -2.09 22.64
CA CYS A 10 13.07 -2.45 24.06
C CYS A 10 12.85 -3.96 24.30
N ASP A 11 12.89 -4.76 23.24
CA ASP A 11 12.70 -6.22 23.24
C ASP A 11 11.38 -6.68 23.91
N ALA A 12 10.43 -5.75 24.10
CA ALA A 12 9.13 -6.07 24.67
C ALA A 12 8.21 -6.70 23.62
N GLU A 13 7.36 -7.62 24.06
CA GLU A 13 6.35 -8.23 23.20
C GLU A 13 5.25 -7.21 22.88
N ILE A 14 5.00 -6.96 21.59
CA ILE A 14 3.96 -6.04 21.11
C ILE A 14 3.03 -6.76 20.14
N TRP A 15 1.77 -6.32 20.10
CA TRP A 15 0.83 -6.82 19.10
C TRP A 15 1.17 -6.27 17.73
N ASP A 16 1.10 -7.09 16.67
CA ASP A 16 1.40 -6.67 15.28
C ASP A 16 0.53 -5.49 14.81
N ASN A 17 -0.67 -5.35 15.40
CA ASN A 17 -1.66 -4.32 15.09
C ASN A 17 -1.60 -3.09 16.01
N ALA A 18 -0.74 -3.06 17.03
CA ALA A 18 -0.59 -1.90 17.89
C ALA A 18 0.19 -0.79 17.15
N ASP A 19 -0.33 0.44 17.14
CA ASP A 19 0.32 1.58 16.47
C ASP A 19 1.72 1.88 17.05
N LYS A 20 1.90 1.64 18.35
CA LYS A 20 3.14 1.87 19.09
C LYS A 20 3.34 0.82 20.17
N CYS A 21 4.60 0.59 20.52
CA CYS A 21 4.96 -0.20 21.68
C CYS A 21 4.40 0.47 22.95
N HIS A 22 3.75 -0.34 23.80
CA HIS A 22 3.18 0.14 25.06
C HIS A 22 4.26 0.48 26.09
N GLU A 23 5.41 -0.20 26.03
CA GLU A 23 6.51 -0.02 27.00
C GLU A 23 7.38 1.20 26.68
N CYS A 24 7.89 1.31 25.45
CA CYS A 24 8.84 2.37 25.07
C CYS A 24 8.22 3.50 24.25
N GLY A 25 7.00 3.32 23.72
CA GLY A 25 6.33 4.31 22.88
C GLY A 25 6.81 4.36 21.42
N THR A 26 7.80 3.55 21.04
CA THR A 26 8.30 3.47 19.66
C THR A 26 7.20 2.97 18.71
N PRO A 27 7.03 3.60 17.53
CA PRO A 27 6.05 3.15 16.54
C PRO A 27 6.34 1.73 16.04
N ASN A 28 5.27 0.94 15.85
CA ASN A 28 5.41 -0.45 15.38
C ASN A 28 5.72 -0.47 13.88
N PRO A 29 6.86 -1.04 13.45
CA PRO A 29 7.22 -1.10 12.02
C PRO A 29 6.18 -1.86 11.19
N SER A 30 5.57 -2.90 11.76
CA SER A 30 4.56 -3.76 11.10
C SER A 30 3.31 -3.00 10.64
N VAL A 31 2.91 -1.96 11.37
CA VAL A 31 1.77 -1.09 11.02
C VAL A 31 2.19 -0.11 9.92
N SER A 32 3.42 0.40 9.99
CA SER A 32 3.99 1.29 8.98
C SER A 32 4.13 0.60 7.62
N ASP A 33 4.61 -0.65 7.59
CA ASP A 33 4.73 -1.44 6.36
C ASP A 33 3.37 -1.72 5.69
N ARG A 34 2.34 -2.07 6.48
CA ARG A 34 0.98 -2.25 5.94
C ARG A 34 0.44 -1.00 5.28
N LYS A 35 0.60 0.16 5.94
CA LYS A 35 0.16 1.44 5.41
C LYS A 35 0.89 1.81 4.11
N LEU A 36 2.20 1.54 4.04
CA LEU A 36 2.99 1.72 2.82
C LEU A 36 2.47 0.88 1.66
N ILE A 37 2.13 -0.40 1.91
CA ILE A 37 1.59 -1.30 0.88
C ILE A 37 0.21 -0.83 0.42
N GLU A 38 -0.67 -0.40 1.34
CA GLU A 38 -1.99 0.13 1.01
C GLU A 38 -1.92 1.42 0.18
N ASP A 39 -1.03 2.33 0.52
CA ASP A 39 -0.83 3.58 -0.23
C ASP A 39 -0.24 3.31 -1.63
N MET A 40 0.60 2.28 -1.78
CA MET A 40 1.13 1.84 -3.08
C MET A 40 0.05 1.18 -3.95
N ASP A 41 -0.80 0.33 -3.39
CA ASP A 41 -1.88 -0.35 -4.12
C ASP A 41 -2.89 0.67 -4.69
N LYS A 42 -3.26 1.65 -3.87
CA LYS A 42 -4.18 2.74 -4.27
C LYS A 42 -3.60 3.62 -5.38
N SER A 43 -2.29 3.86 -5.35
CA SER A 43 -1.60 4.67 -6.37
C SER A 43 -1.45 3.91 -7.69
N ALA A 44 -1.04 2.63 -7.62
CA ALA A 44 -0.86 1.78 -8.79
C ALA A 44 -2.17 1.56 -9.56
N GLY A 45 -3.28 1.34 -8.87
CA GLY A 45 -4.59 1.15 -9.50
C GLY A 45 -5.06 2.37 -10.30
N LYS A 46 -4.88 3.59 -9.77
CA LYS A 46 -5.24 4.82 -10.49
C LYS A 46 -4.40 5.04 -11.73
N ILE A 47 -3.08 4.82 -11.63
CA ILE A 47 -2.16 4.99 -12.77
C ILE A 47 -2.51 3.99 -13.88
N PHE A 48 -2.75 2.72 -13.52
CA PHE A 48 -3.14 1.68 -14.48
C PHE A 48 -4.43 2.03 -15.23
N LEU A 49 -5.46 2.51 -14.53
CA LEU A 49 -6.73 2.91 -15.15
C LEU A 49 -6.57 4.07 -16.13
N LEU A 50 -5.71 5.05 -15.81
CA LEU A 50 -5.42 6.17 -16.72
C LEU A 50 -4.73 5.69 -17.99
N PHE A 51 -3.72 4.82 -17.87
CA PHE A 51 -3.02 4.24 -19.02
C PHE A 51 -3.95 3.41 -19.90
N LEU A 52 -4.78 2.56 -19.30
CA LEU A 52 -5.74 1.73 -20.03
C LEU A 52 -6.77 2.60 -20.78
N GLY A 53 -7.30 3.63 -20.14
CA GLY A 53 -8.22 4.58 -20.76
C GLY A 53 -7.58 5.32 -21.94
N PHE A 54 -6.32 5.75 -21.79
CA PHE A 54 -5.57 6.43 -22.85
C PHE A 54 -5.32 5.51 -24.06
N LEU A 55 -4.92 4.25 -23.83
CA LEU A 55 -4.73 3.26 -24.88
C LEU A 55 -6.03 2.99 -25.66
N LEU A 56 -7.15 2.83 -24.95
CA LEU A 56 -8.46 2.63 -25.57
C LEU A 56 -8.86 3.84 -26.44
N ALA A 57 -8.63 5.06 -25.94
CA ALA A 57 -8.89 6.27 -26.70
C ALA A 57 -8.08 6.32 -28.01
N ILE A 58 -6.79 5.97 -27.96
CA ILE A 58 -5.94 5.89 -29.17
C ILE A 58 -6.48 4.87 -30.16
N ILE A 59 -6.86 3.67 -29.71
CA ILE A 59 -7.39 2.62 -30.58
C ILE A 59 -8.68 3.10 -31.27
N ILE A 60 -9.59 3.74 -30.52
CA ILE A 60 -10.84 4.28 -31.07
C ILE A 60 -10.53 5.33 -32.14
N ILE A 61 -9.62 6.26 -31.87
CA ILE A 61 -9.23 7.30 -32.83
C ILE A 61 -8.61 6.67 -34.08
N ALA A 62 -7.73 5.67 -33.93
CA ALA A 62 -7.12 4.98 -35.04
C ALA A 62 -8.17 4.27 -35.91
N VAL A 63 -9.12 3.56 -35.30
CA VAL A 63 -10.22 2.92 -36.04
C VAL A 63 -11.06 3.96 -36.78
N LEU A 64 -11.36 5.10 -36.18
CA LEU A 64 -12.11 6.18 -36.84
C LEU A 64 -11.32 6.88 -37.97
N ALA A 65 -10.00 6.91 -37.87
CA ALA A 65 -9.13 7.57 -38.86
C ALA A 65 -8.80 6.67 -40.06
N PHE A 66 -8.77 5.35 -39.88
CA PHE A 66 -8.37 4.37 -40.89
C PHE A 66 -9.48 3.40 -41.32
N GLY A 67 -10.66 3.48 -40.69
CA GLY A 67 -11.84 2.65 -40.97
C GLY A 67 -12.88 3.33 -41.84
#